data_AF-A0A139BND5-F1
#
_entry.id   AF-A0A139BND5-F1
#
_cell.length_a   1.000
_cell.length_b   1.000
_cell.length_c   1.000
_cell.angle_alpha   90.00
_cell.angle_beta   90.00
_cell.angle_gamma   90.00
#
_symmetry.space_group_name_H-M   'P 1'
#
loop_
_entity.id
_entity.type
_entity.pdbx_description
1 polymer ?
#
loop_
_entity_poly.entity_id
_entity_poly.type
_entity_poly.pdbx_seq_one_letter_code
_entity_poly.pdbx_strand_id
1 'polypeptide(L)' 'MRFNKEQKEGLAKVADNLATACIVAMIVGGVVDRKIGWETMLYLTTASGWIIIVGLTLRKGDDNDD' A
#
# COMPACT_ATOMS: atom_id res chain seq x y z
N MET A 1 9.61 -13.72 -14.85
CA MET A 1 9.78 -14.58 -13.66
C MET A 1 8.44 -14.65 -12.94
N ARG A 2 7.89 -15.85 -12.72
CA ARG A 2 6.75 -16.01 -11.79
C ARG A 2 7.35 -16.05 -10.38
N PHE A 3 6.94 -15.11 -9.52
CA PHE A 3 7.30 -15.15 -8.11
C PHE A 3 6.70 -16.40 -7.46
N ASN A 4 7.47 -17.06 -6.58
CA ASN A 4 6.95 -18.15 -5.77
C ASN A 4 5.99 -17.61 -4.67
N LYS A 5 5.26 -18.51 -4.01
CA LYS A 5 4.26 -18.16 -2.98
C LYS A 5 4.84 -17.31 -1.85
N GLU A 6 5.99 -17.71 -1.32
CA GLU A 6 6.68 -16.98 -0.24
C GLU A 6 7.10 -15.57 -0.67
N GLN A 7 7.56 -15.41 -1.91
CA GLN A 7 7.91 -14.10 -2.49
C GLN A 7 6.68 -13.22 -2.67
N LYS A 8 5.56 -13.77 -3.17
CA LYS A 8 4.30 -13.02 -3.29
C LYS A 8 3.79 -12.56 -1.93
N GLU A 9 3.84 -13.42 -0.91
CA GLU A 9 3.45 -13.07 0.45
C GLU A 9 4.36 -12.00 1.07
N GLY A 10 5.67 -12.13 0.86
CA GLY A 10 6.66 -11.12 1.26
C GLY A 10 6.38 -9.76 0.62
N LEU A 11 6.12 -9.73 -0.69
CA LEU A 11 5.75 -8.51 -1.42
C LEU A 11 4.42 -7.93 -0.94
N ALA A 12 3.43 -8.77 -0.64
CA ALA A 12 2.14 -8.31 -0.11
C ALA A 12 2.31 -7.64 1.27
N LYS A 13 3.18 -8.18 2.15
CA LYS A 13 3.49 -7.55 3.44
C LYS A 13 4.20 -6.20 3.28
N VAL A 14 5.14 -6.12 2.33
CA VAL A 14 5.81 -4.83 2.02
C VAL A 14 4.81 -3.81 1.48
N ALA A 15 3.90 -4.23 0.59
CA ALA A 15 2.83 -3.38 0.08
C ALA A 15 1.94 -2.86 1.23
N ASP A 16 1.46 -3.72 2.12
CA ASP A 16 0.62 -3.31 3.25
C ASP A 16 1.31 -2.31 4.18
N ASN A 17 2.60 -2.53 4.48
CA ASN A 17 3.39 -1.61 5.29
C ASN A 17 3.57 -0.25 4.59
N LEU A 18 3.80 -0.25 3.28
CA LEU A 18 3.94 0.99 2.50
C LEU A 18 2.61 1.76 2.42
N ALA A 19 1.49 1.05 2.22
CA ALA A 19 0.15 1.64 2.23
C ALA A 19 -0.16 2.28 3.60
N THR A 20 0.23 1.60 4.68
CA THR A 20 0.10 2.10 6.06
C THR A 20 0.96 3.35 6.25
N ALA A 21 2.22 3.34 5.79
CA ALA A 21 3.09 4.50 5.87
C ALA A 21 2.53 5.72 5.13
N CYS A 22 1.91 5.54 3.95
CA CYS A 22 1.24 6.61 3.22
C CYS A 22 0.07 7.23 4.03
N ILE A 23 -0.74 6.39 4.68
CA ILE A 23 -1.84 6.88 5.54
C ILE A 23 -1.28 7.61 6.77
N VAL A 24 -0.28 7.04 7.45
CA VAL A 24 0.35 7.66 8.61
C VAL A 24 0.97 9.01 8.24
N ALA A 25 1.67 9.09 7.11
CA ALA A 25 2.24 10.35 6.60
C ALA A 25 1.16 11.40 6.29
N MET A 26 0.02 10.98 5.72
CA MET A 26 -1.10 11.87 5.44
C MET A 26 -1.73 12.40 6.74
N ILE A 27 -1.96 11.53 7.74
CA ILE A 27 -2.54 11.91 9.03
C ILE A 27 -1.58 12.81 9.80
N VAL A 28 -0.35 12.36 10.03
CA VAL A 28 0.63 13.09 10.83
C VAL A 28 1.04 14.37 10.12
N GLY A 29 1.46 14.27 8.85
CA GLY A 29 1.95 15.43 8.10
C GLY A 29 0.85 16.41 7.70
N GLY A 30 -0.34 15.92 7.37
CA GLY A 30 -1.44 16.74 6.81
C GLY A 30 -2.45 17.20 7.86
N VAL A 31 -2.93 16.30 8.71
CA VAL A 31 -3.99 16.61 9.68
C VAL A 31 -3.42 17.17 10.98
N VAL A 32 -2.43 16.49 11.56
CA VAL A 32 -1.86 16.84 12.87
C VAL A 32 -0.88 18.02 12.75
N ASP A 33 0.17 17.87 11.95
CA ASP A 33 1.23 18.87 11.82
C ASP A 33 0.91 19.97 10.80
N ARG A 34 -0.02 19.73 9.87
CA ARG A 34 -0.37 20.63 8.74
C ARG A 34 0.85 21.12 7.93
N LYS A 35 1.90 20.28 7.83
CA LYS A 35 3.15 20.56 7.10
C LYS A 35 3.04 20.27 5.60
N ILE A 36 2.11 19.42 5.18
CA ILE A 36 1.86 19.10 3.78
C ILE A 36 0.51 19.67 3.33
N GLY A 37 0.44 20.06 2.06
CA GLY A 37 -0.77 20.63 1.47
C GLY A 37 -1.83 19.57 1.12
N TRP A 38 -3.03 20.04 0.82
CA TRP A 38 -4.17 19.20 0.43
C TRP A 38 -3.88 18.34 -0.81
N GLU A 39 -3.09 18.87 -1.77
CA GLU A 39 -2.65 18.12 -2.95
C GLU A 39 -1.80 16.90 -2.57
N THR A 40 -0.83 17.08 -1.67
CA THR A 40 0.02 15.99 -1.18
C THR A 40 -0.79 14.94 -0.42
N MET A 41 -1.78 15.36 0.38
CA MET A 41 -2.69 14.44 1.06
C MET A 41 -3.49 13.59 0.07
N LEU A 42 -3.96 14.20 -1.03
CA LEU A 42 -4.68 13.49 -2.08
C LEU A 42 -3.78 12.47 -2.78
N TYR A 43 -2.54 12.84 -3.12
CA TYR A 43 -1.57 11.89 -3.67
C TYR A 43 -1.29 10.73 -2.72
N LEU A 44 -1.04 10.98 -1.43
CA LEU A 44 -0.81 9.92 -0.44
C LEU A 44 -2.01 8.98 -0.30
N THR A 45 -3.23 9.52 -0.35
CA THR A 45 -4.47 8.73 -0.30
C THR A 45 -4.58 7.83 -1.53
N THR A 46 -4.39 8.39 -2.73
CA THR A 46 -4.45 7.62 -3.98
C THR A 46 -3.36 6.56 -4.07
N ALA A 47 -2.14 6.88 -3.62
CA ALA A 47 -1.02 5.94 -3.59
C ALA A 47 -1.30 4.78 -2.63
N SER A 48 -1.79 5.07 -1.42
CA SER A 48 -2.19 4.03 -0.46
C SER A 48 -3.25 3.11 -1.05
N GLY A 49 -4.29 3.66 -1.69
CA GLY A 49 -5.33 2.87 -2.36
C GLY A 49 -4.77 1.95 -3.45
N TRP A 50 -3.87 2.46 -4.29
CA TRP A 50 -3.23 1.64 -5.33
C TRP A 50 -2.36 0.52 -4.75
N ILE A 51 -1.60 0.81 -3.70
CA ILE A 51 -0.73 -0.17 -3.05
C ILE A 51 -1.56 -1.27 -2.37
N ILE A 52 -2.70 -0.94 -1.76
CA ILE A 52 -3.63 -1.94 -1.21
C ILE A 52 -4.12 -2.88 -2.32
N ILE A 53 -4.49 -2.34 -3.49
CA ILE A 53 -4.89 -3.16 -4.64
C ILE A 53 -3.75 -4.10 -5.07
N VAL A 54 -2.51 -3.60 -5.11
CA VAL A 54 -1.34 -4.43 -5.41
C VAL A 54 -1.16 -5.53 -4.35
N GLY A 55 -1.25 -5.22 -3.06
CA GLY A 55 -1.19 -6.22 -1.99
C GLY A 55 -2.28 -7.29 -2.12
N LEU A 56 -3.51 -6.90 -2.46
CA LEU A 56 -4.63 -7.82 -2.67
C LEU A 56 -4.43 -8.70 -3.91
N THR A 57 -3.95 -8.15 -5.03
CA THR A 57 -3.68 -8.94 -6.24
C THR A 57 -2.54 -9.94 -6.04
N LEU A 58 -1.52 -9.58 -5.26
CA LEU A 58 -0.44 -10.49 -4.88
C LEU A 58 -0.94 -11.68 -4.05
N ARG A 59 -1.93 -11.45 -3.17
CA ARG A 59 -2.59 -12.50 -2.39
C ARG A 59 -3.53 -13.36 -3.24
N LYS A 60 -4.33 -12.73 -4.10
CA LYS A 60 -5.36 -13.40 -4.93
C LYS A 60 -4.77 -14.30 -6.02
N GLY A 61 -3.54 -14.03 -6.45
CA GLY A 61 -2.80 -14.89 -7.37
C GLY A 61 -2.29 -16.20 -6.76
N ASP A 62 -2.72 -16.55 -5.55
CA ASP A 62 -2.42 -17.79 -4.83
C ASP A 62 -3.67 -18.68 -4.61
N ASP A 63 -4.88 -18.11 -4.69
CA ASP A 63 -6.16 -18.82 -4.47
C ASP A 63 -6.72 -19.53 -5.73
N ASN A 64 -6.08 -19.37 -6.90
CA ASN A 64 -6.55 -19.91 -8.19
C ASN A 64 -5.72 -21.10 -8.72
N ASP A 65 -4.84 -21.68 -7.90
CA ASP A 65 -4.05 -22.88 -8.24
C ASP A 65 -4.48 -24.12 -7.39
N ASP A 66 -5.80 -24.37 -7.29
CA ASP A 66 -6.39 -25.66 -6.88
C ASP A 66 -7.03 -26.37 -8.08
#